data_AF-A0A0Q4JW31-F1
#
_entry.id   AF-A0A0Q4JW31-F1
#
_cell.length_a   1.000
_cell.length_b   1.000
_cell.length_c   1.000
_cell.angle_alpha   90.00
_cell.angle_beta   90.00
_cell.angle_gamma   90.00
#
_symmetry.space_group_name_H-M   'P 1'
#
loop_
_entity.id
_entity.type
_entity.pdbx_description
1 polymer ?
#
loop_
_entity_poly.entity_id
_entity_poly.type
_entity_poly.pdbx_seq_one_letter_code
_entity_poly.pdbx_strand_id
1 'polypeptide(L)'
;PPEPLQIKLDAWRSGGEFVRNEWDTFQDPSWLSLYAGFGDLPQRHSPLADAIGEDALADSFARMREAIGKTLAHAEPHGAFLARVAGA
;
A
#
# COMPACT_ATOMS: atom_id res chain seq x y z
N PRO A 1 0.26 -23.25 4.17
CA PRO A 1 1.18 -22.62 3.20
C PRO A 1 2.62 -23.02 3.55
N PRO A 2 3.62 -22.74 2.69
CA PRO A 2 5.02 -22.85 3.08
C PRO A 2 5.31 -22.01 4.34
N GLU A 3 6.25 -22.47 5.16
CA GLU A 3 6.58 -21.85 6.45
C GLU A 3 6.91 -20.34 6.36
N PRO A 4 7.72 -19.85 5.41
CA PRO A 4 8.04 -18.42 5.31
C PRO A 4 6.80 -17.54 5.05
N LEU A 5 5.83 -18.07 4.30
CA LEU A 5 4.58 -17.37 4.05
C LEU A 5 3.71 -17.37 5.32
N GLN A 6 3.65 -18.49 6.05
CA GLN A 6 2.91 -18.56 7.30
C GLN A 6 3.41 -17.52 8.31
N ILE A 7 4.72 -17.36 8.45
CA ILE A 7 5.34 -16.34 9.32
C ILE A 7 4.90 -14.92 8.95
N LYS A 8 4.88 -14.58 7.64
CA LYS A 8 4.39 -13.27 7.16
C LYS A 8 2.91 -13.06 7.49
N LEU A 9 2.07 -14.08 7.25
CA LEU A 9 0.63 -14.03 7.55
C LEU A 9 0.37 -13.83 9.04
N ASP A 10 1.09 -14.55 9.90
CA ASP A 10 0.91 -14.49 11.35
C ASP A 10 1.37 -13.14 11.91
N ALA A 11 2.51 -12.63 11.44
CA ALA A 11 2.99 -11.30 11.80
C ALA A 11 1.98 -10.20 11.40
N TRP A 12 1.50 -10.23 10.15
CA TRP A 12 0.47 -9.32 9.67
C TRP A 12 -0.79 -9.39 10.52
N ARG A 13 -1.40 -10.58 10.67
CA ARG A 13 -2.66 -10.73 11.40
C ARG A 13 -2.56 -10.35 12.87
N SER A 14 -1.37 -10.51 13.47
CA SER A 14 -1.16 -10.18 14.88
C SER A 14 -1.21 -8.67 15.13
N GLY A 15 -0.65 -7.83 14.25
CA GLY A 15 -0.48 -6.40 14.53
C GLY A 15 -0.09 -5.51 13.35
N GLY A 16 -0.23 -5.99 12.12
CA GLY A 16 0.07 -5.24 10.91
C GLY A 16 1.57 -5.17 10.57
N GLU A 17 2.37 -6.12 11.06
CA GLU A 17 3.83 -6.13 10.89
C GLU A 17 4.26 -6.80 9.58
N PHE A 18 5.32 -6.26 8.95
CA PHE A 18 5.90 -6.80 7.73
C PHE A 18 7.21 -7.54 8.03
N VAL A 19 7.23 -8.84 7.74
CA VAL A 19 8.47 -9.65 7.79
C VAL A 19 9.16 -9.57 6.44
N ARG A 20 10.42 -9.14 6.41
CA ARG A 20 11.24 -9.08 5.19
C ARG A 20 12.30 -10.17 5.18
N ASN A 21 12.40 -10.87 4.06
CA ASN A 21 13.46 -11.82 3.80
C ASN A 21 14.51 -11.21 2.85
N GLU A 22 15.73 -11.73 2.90
CA GLU A 22 16.89 -11.26 2.13
C GLU A 22 16.68 -11.20 0.60
N TRP A 23 15.79 -12.04 0.05
CA TRP A 23 15.56 -12.15 -1.41
C TRP A 23 14.11 -11.87 -1.82
N ASP A 24 13.36 -11.10 -1.02
CA ASP A 24 11.96 -10.79 -1.33
C ASP A 24 11.83 -9.86 -2.55
N THR A 25 11.17 -10.35 -3.61
CA THR A 25 10.81 -9.54 -4.80
C THR A 25 9.68 -8.56 -4.49
N PHE A 26 8.72 -8.96 -3.65
CA PHE A 26 7.62 -8.11 -3.22
C PHE A 26 7.98 -7.28 -2.00
N GLN A 27 7.83 -5.96 -2.12
CA GLN A 27 8.04 -5.01 -1.03
C GLN A 27 6.76 -4.87 -0.19
N ASP A 28 6.87 -4.26 0.99
CA ASP A 28 5.75 -4.10 1.94
C ASP A 28 4.48 -3.50 1.32
N PRO A 29 4.54 -2.47 0.43
CA PRO A 29 3.32 -1.95 -0.22
C PRO A 29 2.60 -2.97 -1.10
N SER A 30 3.34 -3.90 -1.72
CA SER A 30 2.76 -4.98 -2.52
C SER A 30 2.02 -5.97 -1.62
N TRP A 31 2.61 -6.34 -0.49
CA TRP A 31 1.96 -7.20 0.51
C TRP A 31 0.73 -6.52 1.12
N LEU A 32 0.83 -5.23 1.49
CA LEU A 32 -0.30 -4.45 1.97
C LEU A 32 -1.46 -4.45 0.97
N SER A 33 -1.17 -4.28 -0.31
CA SER A 33 -2.18 -4.30 -1.38
C SER A 33 -2.87 -5.66 -1.49
N LEU A 34 -2.13 -6.77 -1.33
CA LEU A 34 -2.72 -8.11 -1.30
C LEU A 34 -3.60 -8.31 -0.07
N TYR A 35 -3.09 -8.02 1.14
CA TYR A 35 -3.85 -8.16 2.37
C TYR A 35 -5.14 -7.35 2.34
N ALA A 36 -5.05 -6.05 2.04
CA ALA A 36 -6.20 -5.17 1.94
C ALA A 36 -7.14 -5.58 0.80
N GLY A 37 -6.60 -5.99 -0.34
CA GLY A 37 -7.39 -6.46 -1.49
C GLY A 37 -8.20 -7.72 -1.21
N PHE A 38 -7.69 -8.62 -0.36
CA PHE A 38 -8.42 -9.82 0.11
C PHE A 38 -9.26 -9.56 1.38
N GLY A 39 -9.25 -8.34 1.92
CA GLY A 39 -9.95 -8.02 3.18
C GLY A 39 -9.33 -8.66 4.42
N ASP A 40 -8.09 -9.13 4.34
CA ASP A 40 -7.34 -9.67 5.48
C ASP A 40 -6.72 -8.51 6.25
N LEU A 41 -7.43 -7.99 7.26
CA LEU A 41 -6.97 -6.89 8.11
C LEU A 41 -6.35 -7.42 9.41
N PRO A 42 -5.36 -6.72 9.97
CA PRO A 42 -4.75 -7.14 11.23
C PRO A 42 -5.74 -6.99 12.37
N GLN A 43 -5.59 -7.79 13.43
CA GLN A 43 -6.46 -7.72 14.60
C GLN A 43 -6.36 -6.38 15.35
N ARG A 44 -5.22 -5.70 15.21
CA ARG A 44 -4.97 -4.37 15.77
C ARG A 44 -3.98 -3.63 14.87
N HIS A 45 -3.99 -2.31 14.94
CA HIS A 45 -2.93 -1.45 14.39
C HIS A 45 -1.82 -1.21 15.43
N SER A 46 -0.74 -0.56 14.99
CA SER A 46 0.36 -0.16 15.89
C SER A 46 -0.09 0.94 16.85
N PRO A 47 0.16 0.83 18.17
CA PRO A 47 -0.19 1.88 19.15
C PRO A 47 0.45 3.25 18.85
N LEU A 48 1.52 3.28 18.06
CA LEU A 48 2.13 4.54 17.62
C LEU A 48 1.19 5.38 16.74
N ALA A 49 0.23 4.76 16.06
CA ALA A 49 -0.76 5.50 15.27
C ALA A 49 -1.73 6.29 16.16
N ASP A 50 -1.99 5.83 17.39
CA ASP A 50 -2.87 6.50 18.36
C ASP A 50 -2.28 7.81 18.90
N ALA A 51 -0.97 8.05 18.69
CA ALA A 51 -0.33 9.32 19.02
C ALA A 51 -0.76 10.47 18.08
N ILE A 52 -1.39 10.15 16.94
CA ILE A 52 -1.87 11.13 15.97
C ILE A 52 -3.38 11.32 16.18
N GLY A 53 -3.81 12.55 16.43
CA GLY A 53 -5.24 12.86 16.56
C GLY A 53 -6.01 12.60 15.27
N GLU A 54 -7.27 12.15 15.39
CA GLU A 54 -8.11 11.76 14.25
C GLU A 54 -8.25 12.86 13.20
N ASP A 55 -8.45 14.12 13.61
CA ASP A 55 -8.56 15.27 12.69
C ASP A 55 -7.28 15.45 11.87
N ALA A 56 -6.11 15.38 12.53
CA ALA A 56 -4.82 15.52 11.86
C ALA A 56 -4.56 14.35 10.89
N LEU A 57 -5.02 13.15 11.24
CA LEU A 57 -4.93 11.96 10.39
C LEU A 57 -5.84 12.10 9.15
N ALA A 58 -7.09 12.54 9.35
CA ALA A 58 -8.05 12.80 8.28
C ALA A 58 -7.54 13.86 7.29
N ASP A 59 -7.01 14.97 7.82
CA ASP A 59 -6.41 16.04 7.01
C ASP A 59 -5.18 15.55 6.22
N SER A 60 -4.35 14.69 6.82
CA SER A 60 -3.22 14.07 6.13
C SER A 60 -3.67 13.18 4.97
N PHE A 61 -4.67 12.32 5.19
CA PHE A 61 -5.23 11.48 4.13
C PHE A 61 -5.92 12.29 3.03
N ALA A 62 -6.62 13.37 3.38
CA ALA A 62 -7.22 14.28 2.40
C ALA A 62 -6.17 14.92 1.50
N ARG A 63 -5.08 15.45 2.09
CA ARG A 63 -3.95 16.03 1.33
C ARG A 63 -3.26 15.01 0.44
N MET A 64 -3.05 13.78 0.92
CA MET A 64 -2.49 12.71 0.08
C MET A 64 -3.38 12.40 -1.13
N ARG A 65 -4.70 12.31 -0.92
CA ARG A 65 -5.67 12.07 -2.00
C ARG A 65 -5.67 13.20 -3.03
N GLU A 66 -5.62 14.45 -2.56
CA GLU A 66 -5.56 15.62 -3.43
C GLU A 66 -4.27 15.63 -4.26
N ALA A 67 -3.11 15.34 -3.65
CA ALA A 67 -1.83 15.29 -4.34
C ALA A 67 -1.79 14.21 -5.44
N ILE A 68 -2.34 13.03 -5.16
CA ILE A 68 -2.51 11.97 -6.17
C ILE A 68 -3.40 12.46 -7.32
N GLY A 69 -4.55 13.09 -7.00
CA GLY A 69 -5.48 13.62 -8.00
C GLY A 69 -4.85 14.69 -8.89
N LYS A 70 -4.10 15.63 -8.31
CA LYS A 70 -3.35 16.66 -9.06
C LYS A 70 -2.32 16.04 -9.99
N THR A 71 -1.59 15.03 -9.52
CA THR A 71 -0.58 14.33 -10.33
C THR A 71 -1.24 13.61 -11.50
N LEU A 72 -2.35 12.91 -11.25
CA LEU A 72 -3.11 12.21 -12.28
C LEU A 72 -3.68 13.16 -13.34
N ALA A 73 -4.07 14.38 -12.97
CA ALA A 73 -4.57 15.38 -13.92
C ALA A 73 -3.52 15.82 -14.97
N HIS A 74 -2.23 15.62 -14.68
CA HIS A 74 -1.13 15.86 -15.61
C HIS A 74 -0.70 14.61 -16.40
N ALA A 75 -1.28 13.44 -16.10
CA ALA A 75 -0.94 12.20 -16.77
C ALA A 75 -1.54 12.14 -18.18
N GLU A 76 -0.76 11.62 -19.13
CA GLU A 76 -1.24 11.30 -20.46
C GLU A 76 -1.97 9.94 -20.44
N PRO A 77 -3.13 9.80 -21.13
CA PRO A 77 -3.75 8.50 -21.31
C PRO A 77 -2.79 7.50 -21.96
N HIS A 78 -2.77 6.25 -21.47
CA HIS A 78 -1.82 5.22 -21.92
C HIS A 78 -1.78 5.06 -23.45
N GLY A 79 -2.93 5.08 -24.13
CA GLY A 79 -2.98 4.97 -25.60
C GLY A 79 -2.31 6.15 -26.34
N ALA A 80 -2.46 7.37 -25.83
CA ALA A 80 -1.81 8.55 -26.40
C ALA A 80 -0.29 8.50 -26.22
N PHE A 81 0.16 8.05 -25.05
CA PHE A 81 1.58 7.81 -24.79
C PHE A 81 2.17 6.80 -25.79
N LEU A 82 1.49 5.66 -26.00
CA LEU A 82 1.93 4.64 -26.95
C LEU A 82 1.99 5.15 -28.39
N ALA A 83 0.98 5.89 -28.85
CA ALA A 83 0.98 6.48 -30.20
C ALA A 83 2.18 7.43 -30.39
N ARG A 84 2.49 8.25 -29.37
CA ARG A 84 3.60 9.20 -29.41
C ARG A 84 4.98 8.55 -29.35
N VAL A 85 5.15 7.47 -28.59
CA VAL A 85 6.47 6.86 -28.31
C VAL A 85 6.78 5.65 -29.18
N ALA A 86 5.78 4.82 -29.48
CA ALA A 86 5.96 3.55 -30.20
C ALA A 86 5.46 3.58 -31.66
N GLY A 87 4.79 4.65 -32.09
CA GLY A 87 4.37 4.83 -33.50
C GLY A 87 3.47 3.72 -34.01
N ALA A 88 2.37 3.45 -33.31
CA ALA A 88 1.25 2.68 -33.87
C ALA A 88 0.36 3.60 -34.72
#